data_AF-A0A957G929-F1
#
_entry.id   AF-A0A957G929-F1
#
_cell.length_a   1.000
_cell.length_b   1.000
_cell.length_c   1.000
_cell.angle_alpha   90.00
_cell.angle_beta   90.00
_cell.angle_gamma   90.00
#
_symmetry.space_group_name_H-M   'P 1'
#
loop_
_entity.id
_entity.type
_entity.pdbx_description
1 polymer ?
#
loop_
_entity_poly.entity_id
_entity_poly.type
_entity_poly.pdbx_seq_one_letter_code
_entity_poly.pdbx_strand_id
1 'polypeptide(L)'
;MSENLLQNGYFEEGFYPYRNEDDLTVGIGWAPWWQDPRPGMPRWKNQKPACAPAELDGQIVQQISTPYGTHVAGLWQQVPAAPGNRYELSIDVQAWSSEEDTPGRSSDGSDVNLRIGLDPTGGLDPTSPLIEWSEAVQALDRWVTLRLTTQAEAAIITVYLSSAPSLPKRQQIVYWRSAALLPIGRYKRSRTIVGPGDTHINLEPEHPDPDQLVEVIVSSTRNFPFVDLLVRRPDNQLATAIFQGITREDGRTVWRYTFSTGEDGLYDLRFVGDRGARLLAQRLVRASRQTQIVPSGDPRTSYRRVYVLLPPTANEKWAVAAARGSFEGRYTIGFSADDAGVGDLEERHVVAVNPHHWPGVLTAAWFTQNYPGTRFTPVVANSPEDLETWLKRWIPEGTAV
;
A
#
# COMPACT_ATOMS: atom_id res chain seq x y z
N MET A 1 -14.94 14.73 10.63
CA MET A 1 -13.97 15.68 10.04
C MET A 1 -12.99 14.88 9.20
N SER A 2 -12.50 15.42 8.09
CA SER A 2 -11.42 14.80 7.31
C SER A 2 -10.12 14.84 8.12
N GLU A 3 -9.42 13.71 8.19
CA GLU A 3 -8.14 13.56 8.89
C GLU A 3 -7.00 14.23 8.09
N ASN A 4 -6.05 14.86 8.79
CA ASN A 4 -4.84 15.40 8.17
C ASN A 4 -3.98 14.25 7.64
N LEU A 5 -3.67 14.27 6.34
CA LEU A 5 -2.86 13.24 5.71
C LEU A 5 -1.36 13.40 5.96
N LEU A 6 -0.93 14.59 6.39
CA LEU A 6 0.46 14.85 6.74
C LEU A 6 0.83 14.14 8.04
N GLN A 7 2.02 13.57 8.08
CA GLN A 7 2.64 13.11 9.33
C GLN A 7 3.26 14.32 10.03
N ASN A 8 3.01 14.47 11.33
CA ASN A 8 3.51 15.58 12.13
C ASN A 8 3.33 16.95 11.46
N GLY A 9 2.16 17.19 10.84
CA GLY A 9 1.91 18.45 10.14
C GLY A 9 1.92 19.68 11.07
N TYR A 10 1.63 19.47 12.35
CA TYR A 10 1.65 20.51 13.37
C TYR A 10 3.03 20.69 14.04
N PHE A 11 4.01 19.83 13.75
CA PHE A 11 5.35 19.83 14.35
C PHE A 11 5.41 19.58 15.87
N GLU A 12 4.36 18.98 16.45
CA GLU A 12 4.27 18.68 17.88
C GLU A 12 4.67 17.23 18.21
N GLU A 13 4.89 16.37 17.21
CA GLU A 13 5.23 14.95 17.40
C GLU A 13 6.75 14.72 17.53
N GLY A 14 7.53 15.79 17.71
CA GLY A 14 8.99 15.74 17.88
C GLY A 14 9.77 15.90 16.57
N PHE A 15 11.10 15.92 16.72
CA PHE A 15 12.08 16.22 15.67
C PHE A 15 13.21 15.20 15.68
N TYR A 16 13.93 15.08 14.57
CA TYR A 16 15.08 14.20 14.44
C TYR A 16 16.17 14.80 13.54
N PRO A 17 17.46 14.48 13.76
CA PRO A 17 18.54 14.86 12.86
C PRO A 17 18.43 14.07 11.56
N TYR A 18 18.20 14.75 10.44
CA TYR A 18 18.06 14.10 9.14
C TYR A 18 19.36 13.38 8.78
N ARG A 19 19.28 12.04 8.66
CA ARG A 19 20.41 11.16 8.35
C ARG A 19 21.64 11.36 9.27
N ASN A 20 21.37 11.64 10.55
CA ASN A 20 22.37 11.89 11.59
C ASN A 20 23.19 13.18 11.36
N GLU A 21 22.62 14.16 10.66
CA GLU A 21 23.19 15.50 10.55
C GLU A 21 22.45 16.46 11.51
N ASP A 22 23.10 16.84 12.61
CA ASP A 22 22.49 17.66 13.67
C ASP A 22 22.04 19.05 13.17
N ASP A 23 22.77 19.61 12.20
CA ASP A 23 22.44 20.88 11.54
C ASP A 23 21.18 20.79 10.66
N LEU A 24 20.65 19.58 10.44
CA LEU A 24 19.43 19.32 9.66
C LEU A 24 18.36 18.64 10.51
N THR A 25 18.06 19.22 11.67
CA THR A 25 17.02 18.71 12.56
C THR A 25 15.63 19.16 12.07
N VAL A 26 14.79 18.18 11.71
CA VAL A 26 13.47 18.41 11.12
C VAL A 26 12.38 17.63 11.84
N GLY A 27 11.12 18.06 11.70
CA GLY A 27 9.97 17.34 12.26
C GLY A 27 9.95 15.88 11.80
N ILE A 28 9.64 14.95 12.71
CA ILE A 28 9.47 13.53 12.35
C ILE A 28 8.47 13.42 11.18
N GLY A 29 8.76 12.60 10.18
CA GLY A 29 7.96 12.51 8.96
C GLY A 29 8.29 13.55 7.89
N TRP A 30 9.21 14.48 8.09
CA TRP A 30 9.65 15.45 7.08
C TRP A 30 11.13 15.29 6.75
N ALA A 31 11.53 15.68 5.55
CA ALA A 31 12.93 15.69 5.14
C ALA A 31 13.29 17.05 4.51
N PRO A 32 14.51 17.57 4.71
CA PRO A 32 14.96 18.78 4.08
C PRO A 32 15.33 18.55 2.61
N TRP A 33 15.33 19.64 1.84
CA TRP A 33 15.93 19.71 0.50
C TRP A 33 16.57 21.08 0.31
N TRP A 34 17.61 21.16 -0.51
CA TRP A 34 18.24 22.42 -0.90
C TRP A 34 18.87 22.29 -2.28
N GLN A 35 19.04 23.41 -2.97
CA GLN A 35 19.84 23.48 -4.20
C GLN A 35 21.28 23.82 -3.85
N ASP A 36 22.21 22.97 -4.27
CA ASP A 36 23.64 23.23 -4.08
C ASP A 36 24.12 24.45 -4.89
N PRO A 37 25.15 25.16 -4.41
CA PRO A 37 25.76 26.25 -5.14
C PRO A 37 26.45 25.73 -6.41
N ARG A 38 26.25 26.41 -7.53
CA ARG A 38 26.93 26.06 -8.80
C ARG A 38 28.35 26.63 -8.82
N PRO A 39 29.30 25.99 -9.53
CA PRO A 39 30.64 26.54 -9.72
C PRO A 39 30.62 27.99 -10.20
N GLY A 40 31.42 28.86 -9.59
CA GLY A 40 31.52 30.28 -9.92
C GLY A 40 30.50 31.20 -9.25
N MET A 41 29.56 30.66 -8.46
CA MET A 41 28.66 31.50 -7.66
C MET A 41 29.40 32.16 -6.47
N PRO A 42 28.96 33.36 -6.03
CA PRO A 42 29.45 33.97 -4.80
C PRO A 42 29.23 33.04 -3.59
N ARG A 43 30.12 33.08 -2.59
CA ARG A 43 30.07 32.21 -1.41
C ARG A 43 28.79 32.33 -0.58
N TRP A 44 28.12 33.48 -0.64
CA TRP A 44 26.86 33.73 0.07
C TRP A 44 25.63 33.15 -0.67
N LYS A 45 25.80 32.68 -1.92
CA LYS A 45 24.69 32.24 -2.76
C LYS A 45 24.42 30.74 -2.64
N ASN A 46 23.16 30.36 -2.46
CA ASN A 46 22.73 28.96 -2.35
C ASN A 46 23.53 28.16 -1.32
N GLN A 47 23.70 28.72 -0.13
CA GLN A 47 24.29 27.97 0.97
C GLN A 47 23.34 26.88 1.45
N LYS A 48 23.92 25.80 1.98
CA LYS A 48 23.17 24.75 2.68
C LYS A 48 22.50 25.38 3.91
N PRO A 49 21.18 25.25 4.08
CA PRO A 49 20.50 25.79 5.24
C PRO A 49 20.75 24.93 6.48
N ALA A 50 20.60 25.54 7.65
CA ALA A 50 20.42 24.82 8.91
C ALA A 50 18.93 24.70 9.23
N CYS A 51 18.51 23.53 9.72
CA CYS A 51 17.15 23.25 10.16
C CYS A 51 17.14 22.88 11.65
N ALA A 52 16.17 23.41 12.39
CA ALA A 52 16.00 23.11 13.82
C ALA A 52 14.54 23.29 14.24
N PRO A 53 14.10 22.68 15.36
CA PRO A 53 12.93 23.18 16.07
C PRO A 53 13.23 24.57 16.66
N ALA A 54 12.22 25.41 16.73
CA ALA A 54 12.26 26.66 17.48
C ALA A 54 10.97 26.83 18.27
N GLU A 55 11.00 27.60 19.35
CA GLU A 55 9.80 28.05 20.04
C GLU A 55 9.47 29.47 19.58
N LEU A 56 8.27 29.67 19.04
CA LEU A 56 7.78 30.98 18.61
C LEU A 56 6.30 31.10 18.97
N ASP A 57 5.94 32.21 19.63
CA ASP A 57 4.59 32.47 20.13
C ASP A 57 4.02 31.34 21.03
N GLY A 58 4.89 30.68 21.81
CA GLY A 58 4.53 29.58 22.71
C GLY A 58 4.19 28.27 22.00
N GLN A 59 4.56 28.11 20.74
CA GLN A 59 4.40 26.89 19.95
C GLN A 59 5.76 26.42 19.42
N ILE A 60 5.91 25.11 19.28
CA ILE A 60 7.06 24.54 18.60
C ILE A 60 6.83 24.65 17.08
N VAL A 61 7.82 25.18 16.37
CA VAL A 61 7.76 25.42 14.93
C VAL A 61 9.00 24.84 14.26
N GLN A 62 8.88 24.53 12.97
CA GLN A 62 10.06 24.19 12.18
C GLN A 62 10.77 25.47 11.71
N GLN A 63 12.04 25.60 12.07
CA GLN A 63 12.93 26.65 11.58
C GLN A 63 13.80 26.15 10.41
N ILE A 64 14.01 27.04 9.43
CA ILE A 64 15.06 26.95 8.39
C ILE A 64 15.83 28.27 8.39
N SER A 65 17.16 28.23 8.43
CA SER A 65 17.99 29.43 8.55
C SER A 65 19.26 29.38 7.70
N THR A 66 19.70 30.55 7.22
CA THR A 66 20.93 30.68 6.41
C THR A 66 21.54 32.07 6.63
N PRO A 67 22.08 32.35 7.83
CA PRO A 67 22.61 33.68 8.18
C PRO A 67 23.77 34.07 7.24
N TYR A 68 23.81 35.34 6.82
CA TYR A 68 24.78 35.89 5.85
C TYR A 68 24.80 35.17 4.50
N GLY A 69 23.71 34.48 4.16
CA GLY A 69 23.59 33.71 2.94
C GLY A 69 22.18 33.72 2.37
N THR A 70 22.07 33.18 1.16
CA THR A 70 20.79 32.87 0.51
C THR A 70 20.71 31.38 0.31
N HIS A 71 19.49 30.87 0.14
CA HIS A 71 19.23 29.47 -0.17
C HIS A 71 18.08 29.36 -1.16
N VAL A 72 17.96 28.19 -1.78
CA VAL A 72 16.69 27.73 -2.37
C VAL A 72 16.46 26.36 -1.77
N ALA A 73 15.59 26.31 -0.77
CA ALA A 73 15.49 25.15 0.11
C ALA A 73 14.13 25.08 0.82
N GLY A 74 13.88 23.96 1.47
CA GLY A 74 12.72 23.77 2.31
C GLY A 74 12.60 22.34 2.81
N LEU A 75 11.36 21.90 3.04
CA LEU A 75 11.05 20.54 3.46
C LEU A 75 10.17 19.83 2.43
N TRP A 76 10.13 18.51 2.48
CA TRP A 76 9.20 17.69 1.74
C TRP A 76 8.69 16.50 2.55
N GLN A 77 7.51 16.01 2.16
CA GLN A 77 6.91 14.78 2.67
C GLN A 77 6.07 14.12 1.57
N GLN A 78 6.25 12.82 1.37
CA GLN A 78 5.37 12.00 0.54
C GLN A 78 4.20 11.47 1.36
N VAL A 79 3.02 11.50 0.76
CA VAL A 79 1.80 11.02 1.40
C VAL A 79 1.01 10.12 0.45
N PRO A 80 0.30 9.11 1.00
CA PRO A 80 -0.63 8.32 0.20
C PRO A 80 -1.71 9.18 -0.44
N ALA A 81 -1.99 8.92 -1.71
CA ALA A 81 -3.04 9.55 -2.47
C ALA A 81 -3.83 8.53 -3.30
N ALA A 82 -4.94 8.95 -3.89
CA ALA A 82 -5.61 8.18 -4.92
C ALA A 82 -5.71 9.03 -6.20
N PRO A 83 -5.27 8.52 -7.37
CA PRO A 83 -5.40 9.24 -8.63
C PRO A 83 -6.83 9.75 -8.86
N GLY A 84 -6.94 11.00 -9.27
CA GLY A 84 -8.19 11.71 -9.50
C GLY A 84 -8.81 12.36 -8.26
N ASN A 85 -8.35 12.06 -7.04
CA ASN A 85 -8.75 12.82 -5.86
C ASN A 85 -8.14 14.21 -5.85
N ARG A 86 -8.83 15.18 -5.27
CA ARG A 86 -8.33 16.53 -5.03
C ARG A 86 -7.94 16.71 -3.57
N TYR A 87 -6.87 17.46 -3.35
CA TYR A 87 -6.33 17.74 -2.02
C TYR A 87 -6.06 19.23 -1.88
N GLU A 88 -6.37 19.78 -0.71
CA GLU A 88 -5.96 21.13 -0.31
C GLU A 88 -4.83 21.02 0.73
N LEU A 89 -3.70 21.65 0.42
CA LEU A 89 -2.60 21.91 1.34
C LEU A 89 -2.77 23.30 1.93
N SER A 90 -2.65 23.41 3.25
CA SER A 90 -2.56 24.68 3.96
C SER A 90 -1.44 24.66 4.99
N ILE A 91 -0.73 25.77 5.18
CA ILE A 91 0.31 25.91 6.21
C ILE A 91 0.47 27.37 6.61
N ASP A 92 0.84 27.63 7.87
CA ASP A 92 1.22 28.95 8.34
C ASP A 92 2.73 29.14 8.23
N VAL A 93 3.13 30.30 7.70
CA VAL A 93 4.53 30.66 7.49
C VAL A 93 4.82 32.09 7.92
N GLN A 94 6.00 32.30 8.49
CA GLN A 94 6.58 33.60 8.78
C GLN A 94 8.09 33.56 8.48
N ALA A 95 8.70 34.71 8.21
CA ALA A 95 10.13 34.85 8.12
C ALA A 95 10.64 36.11 8.84
N TRP A 96 11.91 36.07 9.23
CA TRP A 96 12.71 37.22 9.65
C TRP A 96 13.90 37.38 8.70
N SER A 97 14.06 38.58 8.17
CA SER A 97 15.19 38.94 7.32
C SER A 97 15.70 40.32 7.75
N SER A 98 16.92 40.40 8.26
CA SER A 98 17.40 41.63 8.91
C SER A 98 18.92 41.80 8.81
N GLU A 99 19.38 43.05 8.74
CA GLU A 99 20.79 43.41 8.96
C GLU A 99 21.13 43.58 10.46
N GLU A 100 20.12 43.70 11.32
CA GLU A 100 20.28 43.82 12.75
C GLU A 100 20.28 42.44 13.45
N ASP A 101 20.87 42.37 14.64
CA ASP A 101 20.87 41.14 15.46
C ASP A 101 19.59 40.97 16.29
N THR A 102 18.75 42.00 16.36
CA THR A 102 17.58 42.00 17.26
C THR A 102 16.52 41.03 16.73
N PRO A 103 16.15 39.97 17.48
CA PRO A 103 15.09 39.05 17.06
C PRO A 103 13.72 39.75 17.01
N GLY A 104 12.79 39.21 16.21
CA GLY A 104 11.40 39.64 16.22
C GLY A 104 11.06 40.86 15.36
N ARG A 105 12.03 41.44 14.64
CA ARG A 105 11.77 42.52 13.69
C ARG A 105 12.76 42.51 12.53
N SER A 106 12.23 42.55 11.31
CA SER A 106 13.00 42.71 10.09
C SER A 106 13.37 44.19 9.89
N SER A 107 14.67 44.47 9.78
CA SER A 107 15.22 45.81 9.48
C SER A 107 16.13 45.69 8.26
N ASP A 108 15.87 46.48 7.21
CA ASP A 108 16.51 46.32 5.90
C ASP A 108 16.45 44.87 5.40
N GLY A 109 15.27 44.26 5.43
CA GLY A 109 15.06 42.86 5.06
C GLY A 109 15.10 42.60 3.55
N SER A 110 15.45 41.37 3.20
CA SER A 110 15.37 40.85 1.83
C SER A 110 13.99 40.25 1.55
N ASP A 111 13.62 40.18 0.27
CA ASP A 111 12.61 39.22 -0.19
C ASP A 111 13.02 37.81 0.27
N VAL A 112 12.07 37.08 0.82
CA VAL A 112 12.16 35.72 1.39
C VAL A 112 11.53 34.66 0.48
N ASN A 113 10.64 35.07 -0.43
CA ASN A 113 10.04 34.26 -1.49
C ASN A 113 9.50 32.90 -0.98
N LEU A 114 8.58 32.95 -0.01
CA LEU A 114 8.01 31.75 0.61
C LEU A 114 6.90 31.18 -0.26
N ARG A 115 6.88 29.86 -0.46
CA ARG A 115 5.86 29.17 -1.25
C ARG A 115 5.64 27.74 -0.76
N ILE A 116 4.48 27.18 -1.07
CA ILE A 116 4.18 25.76 -0.92
C ILE A 116 3.96 25.12 -2.28
N GLY A 117 4.26 23.83 -2.40
CA GLY A 117 4.13 23.09 -3.64
C GLY A 117 3.54 21.70 -3.44
N LEU A 118 2.90 21.19 -4.48
CA LEU A 118 2.42 19.82 -4.57
C LEU A 118 2.89 19.21 -5.89
N ASP A 119 3.60 18.09 -5.82
CA ASP A 119 3.86 17.24 -6.99
C ASP A 119 2.75 16.17 -7.07
N PRO A 120 1.85 16.23 -8.06
CA PRO A 120 0.71 15.31 -8.18
C PRO A 120 1.13 13.89 -8.58
N THR A 121 2.38 13.71 -9.03
CA THR A 121 2.95 12.41 -9.43
C THR A 121 3.77 11.76 -8.32
N GLY A 122 4.06 12.50 -7.24
CA GLY A 122 4.87 12.01 -6.12
C GLY A 122 6.38 12.07 -6.39
N GLY A 123 6.84 12.90 -7.33
CA GLY A 123 8.25 13.13 -7.59
C GLY A 123 9.01 13.65 -6.37
N LEU A 124 10.31 13.36 -6.30
CA LEU A 124 11.20 13.83 -5.22
C LEU A 124 12.22 14.88 -5.68
N ASP A 125 12.28 15.21 -6.98
CA ASP A 125 13.14 16.27 -7.50
C ASP A 125 12.50 17.64 -7.22
N PRO A 126 13.06 18.46 -6.31
CA PRO A 126 12.49 19.76 -5.95
C PRO A 126 12.59 20.81 -7.08
N THR A 127 13.26 20.48 -8.19
CA THR A 127 13.35 21.32 -9.39
C THR A 127 12.41 20.89 -10.51
N SER A 128 11.63 19.82 -10.29
CA SER A 128 10.67 19.29 -11.26
C SER A 128 9.65 20.36 -11.69
N PRO A 129 9.40 20.51 -13.00
CA PRO A 129 8.35 21.41 -13.49
C PRO A 129 6.94 20.87 -13.24
N LEU A 130 6.81 19.62 -12.77
CA LEU A 130 5.53 19.02 -12.41
C LEU A 130 5.02 19.50 -11.04
N ILE A 131 5.87 20.14 -10.24
CA ILE A 131 5.46 20.70 -8.96
C ILE A 131 4.60 21.94 -9.25
N GLU A 132 3.33 21.87 -8.84
CA GLU A 132 2.45 23.02 -8.78
C GLU A 132 2.84 23.86 -7.57
N TRP A 133 3.26 25.11 -7.76
CA TRP A 133 3.64 26.01 -6.67
C TRP A 133 2.54 27.06 -6.44
N SER A 134 2.35 27.45 -5.18
CA SER A 134 1.62 28.68 -4.84
C SER A 134 2.37 29.91 -5.35
N GLU A 135 1.67 31.03 -5.43
CA GLU A 135 2.32 32.34 -5.50
C GLU A 135 3.31 32.52 -4.34
N ALA A 136 4.41 33.23 -4.62
CA ALA A 136 5.40 33.54 -3.62
C ALA A 136 4.91 34.69 -2.72
N VAL A 137 5.15 34.58 -1.41
CA VAL A 137 4.78 35.61 -0.43
C VAL A 137 6.00 36.11 0.36
N GLN A 138 5.92 37.36 0.79
CA GLN A 138 6.90 38.01 1.67
C GLN A 138 6.34 38.14 3.09
N ALA A 139 6.16 37.00 3.78
CA ALA A 139 5.57 36.94 5.12
C ALA A 139 6.56 37.38 6.21
N LEU A 140 7.07 38.62 6.12
CA LEU A 140 7.99 39.18 7.10
C LEU A 140 7.25 39.59 8.37
N ASP A 141 7.78 39.19 9.52
CA ASP A 141 7.34 39.59 10.88
C ASP A 141 5.87 39.31 11.22
N ARG A 142 5.18 38.52 10.40
CA ARG A 142 3.80 38.09 10.63
C ARG A 142 3.53 36.72 10.02
N TRP A 143 2.63 35.98 10.67
CA TRP A 143 2.09 34.75 10.12
C TRP A 143 1.17 35.00 8.93
N VAL A 144 1.38 34.23 7.87
CA VAL A 144 0.53 34.17 6.69
C VAL A 144 0.17 32.71 6.43
N THR A 145 -1.11 32.42 6.23
CA THR A 145 -1.56 31.09 5.81
C THR A 145 -1.49 30.98 4.28
N LEU A 146 -0.69 30.04 3.78
CA LEU A 146 -0.68 29.65 2.37
C LEU A 146 -1.69 28.52 2.13
N ARG A 147 -2.30 28.51 0.94
CA ARG A 147 -3.19 27.44 0.48
C ARG A 147 -2.91 27.08 -0.97
N LEU A 148 -2.96 25.79 -1.29
CA LEU A 148 -2.80 25.26 -2.64
C LEU A 148 -3.69 24.04 -2.81
N THR A 149 -4.33 23.90 -3.97
CA THR A 149 -5.11 22.71 -4.32
C THR A 149 -4.50 22.02 -5.51
N THR A 150 -4.37 20.69 -5.47
CA THR A 150 -3.97 19.87 -6.62
C THR A 150 -4.93 18.69 -6.81
N GLN A 151 -4.87 18.04 -7.97
CA GLN A 151 -5.47 16.73 -8.21
C GLN A 151 -4.34 15.69 -8.30
N ALA A 152 -4.39 14.65 -7.47
CA ALA A 152 -3.39 13.59 -7.53
C ALA A 152 -3.47 12.83 -8.87
N GLU A 153 -2.32 12.58 -9.48
CA GLU A 153 -2.17 11.76 -10.68
C GLU A 153 -1.65 10.36 -10.35
N ALA A 154 -1.04 10.19 -9.18
CA ALA A 154 -0.48 8.95 -8.70
C ALA A 154 -1.06 8.53 -7.33
N ALA A 155 -0.65 7.34 -6.87
CA ALA A 155 -1.00 6.83 -5.53
C ALA A 155 -0.15 7.47 -4.41
N ILE A 156 0.79 8.35 -4.78
CA ILE A 156 1.61 9.17 -3.88
C ILE A 156 1.60 10.57 -4.46
N ILE A 157 1.51 11.58 -3.59
CA ILE A 157 1.86 12.96 -3.92
C ILE A 157 2.97 13.43 -2.98
N THR A 158 3.77 14.39 -3.43
CA THR A 158 4.82 15.00 -2.60
C THR A 158 4.43 16.43 -2.27
N VAL A 159 4.43 16.75 -0.99
CA VAL A 159 4.26 18.10 -0.47
C VAL A 159 5.63 18.75 -0.36
N TYR A 160 5.75 20.00 -0.79
CA TYR A 160 6.96 20.80 -0.68
C TYR A 160 6.68 22.11 0.08
N LEU A 161 7.55 22.43 1.02
CA LEU A 161 7.72 23.76 1.57
C LEU A 161 8.95 24.39 0.93
N SER A 162 8.95 25.70 0.70
CA SER A 162 10.07 26.36 0.03
C SER A 162 10.24 27.80 0.48
N SER A 163 11.50 28.19 0.61
CA SER A 163 11.94 29.57 0.82
C SER A 163 13.16 29.84 -0.06
N ALA A 164 13.26 31.07 -0.56
CA ALA A 164 14.28 31.46 -1.51
C ALA A 164 14.71 32.92 -1.33
N PRO A 165 15.37 33.27 -0.21
CA PRO A 165 15.75 34.65 0.05
C PRO A 165 16.71 35.21 -1.00
N SER A 166 16.51 36.47 -1.37
CA SER A 166 17.21 37.09 -2.50
C SER A 166 18.58 37.69 -2.14
N LEU A 167 18.76 38.13 -0.90
CA LEU A 167 19.99 38.79 -0.42
C LEU A 167 20.49 38.13 0.87
N PRO A 168 21.83 38.13 1.09
CA PRO A 168 22.46 37.46 2.22
C PRO A 168 22.41 38.28 3.51
N LYS A 169 21.21 38.42 4.08
CA LYS A 169 20.99 39.20 5.29
C LYS A 169 21.60 38.52 6.51
N ARG A 170 22.02 39.32 7.49
CA ARG A 170 22.64 38.87 8.73
C ARG A 170 21.76 37.86 9.48
N GLN A 171 20.49 38.19 9.61
CA GLN A 171 19.44 37.25 10.00
C GLN A 171 18.63 36.84 8.78
N GLN A 172 18.49 35.54 8.58
CA GLN A 172 17.70 34.98 7.50
C GLN A 172 17.07 33.68 7.98
N ILE A 173 15.85 33.78 8.50
CA ILE A 173 15.17 32.68 9.20
C ILE A 173 13.73 32.57 8.71
N VAL A 174 13.26 31.35 8.52
CA VAL A 174 11.90 31.01 8.11
C VAL A 174 11.31 30.03 9.12
N TYR A 175 10.05 30.22 9.47
CA TYR A 175 9.30 29.41 10.41
C TYR A 175 8.06 28.84 9.73
N TRP A 176 7.82 27.54 9.91
CA TRP A 176 6.65 26.82 9.41
C TRP A 176 5.89 26.18 10.56
N ARG A 177 4.55 26.28 10.53
CA ARG A 177 3.68 25.59 11.49
C ARG A 177 2.33 25.23 10.92
N SER A 178 1.62 24.34 11.61
CA SER A 178 0.20 24.04 11.35
C SER A 178 -0.09 23.59 9.91
N ALA A 179 0.77 22.73 9.37
CA ALA A 179 0.59 22.14 8.04
C ALA A 179 -0.56 21.13 8.06
N ALA A 180 -1.45 21.24 7.09
CA ALA A 180 -2.52 20.28 6.86
C ALA A 180 -2.69 19.98 5.38
N LEU A 181 -2.87 18.70 5.06
CA LEU A 181 -3.28 18.24 3.75
C LEU A 181 -4.57 17.46 3.88
N LEU A 182 -5.64 17.98 3.30
CA LEU A 182 -6.98 17.44 3.44
C LEU A 182 -7.57 17.09 2.07
N PRO A 183 -8.23 15.93 1.92
CA PRO A 183 -8.99 15.65 0.71
C PRO A 183 -10.19 16.59 0.60
N ILE A 184 -10.50 17.05 -0.60
CA ILE A 184 -11.66 17.90 -0.88
C ILE A 184 -12.59 17.25 -1.91
N GLY A 185 -13.91 17.43 -1.72
CA GLY A 185 -14.93 16.86 -2.62
C GLY A 185 -15.12 15.35 -2.49
N ARG A 186 -15.47 14.67 -3.59
CA ARG A 186 -15.68 13.21 -3.62
C ARG A 186 -14.34 12.50 -3.45
N TYR A 187 -14.09 12.02 -2.24
CA TYR A 187 -12.86 11.32 -1.87
C TYR A 187 -12.99 9.80 -2.04
N LYS A 188 -12.09 9.20 -2.82
CA LYS A 188 -11.91 7.73 -2.88
C LYS A 188 -10.71 7.34 -2.04
N ARG A 189 -10.88 6.44 -1.06
CA ARG A 189 -9.71 5.86 -0.37
C ARG A 189 -8.94 4.99 -1.36
N SER A 190 -7.63 5.23 -1.50
CA SER A 190 -6.75 4.33 -2.23
C SER A 190 -6.72 2.98 -1.52
N ARG A 191 -6.97 1.90 -2.25
CA ARG A 191 -6.85 0.51 -1.77
C ARG A 191 -5.60 -0.18 -2.32
N THR A 192 -4.77 0.56 -3.05
CA THR A 192 -3.67 0.01 -3.82
C THR A 192 -2.41 -0.04 -2.98
N ILE A 193 -1.61 -1.10 -3.17
CA ILE A 193 -0.23 -1.18 -2.70
C ILE A 193 0.52 0.03 -3.27
N VAL A 194 0.96 0.91 -2.40
CA VAL A 194 1.82 2.05 -2.75
C VAL A 194 3.26 1.57 -2.72
N GLY A 195 4.13 2.04 -3.64
CA GLY A 195 5.58 1.79 -3.65
C GLY A 195 6.16 1.69 -5.08
N PRO A 196 7.48 1.87 -5.30
CA PRO A 196 8.11 1.37 -6.52
C PRO A 196 7.79 -0.12 -6.58
N GLY A 197 7.23 -0.60 -7.70
CA GLY A 197 6.59 -1.93 -7.79
C GLY A 197 7.46 -3.15 -7.45
N ASP A 198 8.69 -2.94 -6.99
CA ASP A 198 9.60 -3.95 -6.47
C ASP A 198 9.59 -4.09 -4.93
N THR A 199 8.95 -3.19 -4.18
CA THR A 199 8.93 -3.22 -2.70
C THR A 199 7.59 -3.77 -2.18
N HIS A 200 7.66 -4.86 -1.41
CA HIS A 200 6.49 -5.65 -1.02
C HIS A 200 6.43 -5.82 0.50
N ILE A 201 5.24 -5.69 1.09
CA ILE A 201 4.97 -5.92 2.51
C ILE A 201 4.14 -7.20 2.65
N ASN A 202 4.70 -8.22 3.30
CA ASN A 202 4.04 -9.48 3.65
C ASN A 202 3.87 -9.60 5.17
N LEU A 203 2.91 -10.42 5.59
CA LEU A 203 2.47 -10.54 6.98
C LEU A 203 2.31 -12.01 7.34
N GLU A 204 2.70 -12.37 8.55
CA GLU A 204 2.36 -13.66 9.15
C GLU A 204 1.77 -13.43 10.56
N PRO A 205 0.50 -13.80 10.80
CA PRO A 205 -0.47 -14.29 9.82
C PRO A 205 -0.93 -13.20 8.84
N GLU A 206 -1.40 -13.59 7.66
CA GLU A 206 -1.94 -12.65 6.66
C GLU A 206 -3.26 -11.97 7.11
N HIS A 207 -4.05 -12.67 7.93
CA HIS A 207 -5.32 -12.21 8.48
C HIS A 207 -5.28 -12.31 10.01
N PRO A 208 -4.67 -11.33 10.70
CA PRO A 208 -4.55 -11.38 12.14
C PRO A 208 -5.89 -11.19 12.85
N ASP A 209 -6.09 -11.91 13.95
CA ASP A 209 -7.10 -11.60 14.95
C ASP A 209 -6.64 -10.42 15.81
N PRO A 210 -7.55 -9.71 16.52
CA PRO A 210 -7.16 -8.74 17.55
C PRO A 210 -6.31 -9.38 18.66
N ASP A 211 -5.42 -8.58 19.27
CA ASP A 211 -4.49 -8.99 20.31
C ASP A 211 -3.45 -10.04 19.85
N GLN A 212 -3.20 -10.11 18.54
CA GLN A 212 -2.26 -11.05 17.94
C GLN A 212 -0.95 -10.35 17.54
N LEU A 213 0.18 -11.01 17.82
CA LEU A 213 1.49 -10.66 17.30
C LEU A 213 1.56 -10.96 15.80
N VAL A 214 2.00 -9.97 15.02
CA VAL A 214 2.15 -10.05 13.57
C VAL A 214 3.60 -9.83 13.20
N GLU A 215 4.17 -10.76 12.44
CA GLU A 215 5.44 -10.56 11.76
C GLU A 215 5.20 -9.83 10.44
N VAL A 216 5.98 -8.77 10.19
CA VAL A 216 5.96 -8.00 8.96
C VAL A 216 7.28 -8.20 8.23
N ILE A 217 7.18 -8.70 7.01
CA ILE A 217 8.32 -8.97 6.13
C ILE A 217 8.25 -8.00 4.96
N VAL A 218 9.17 -7.04 4.94
CA VAL A 218 9.31 -6.13 3.80
C VAL A 218 10.46 -6.61 2.93
N SER A 219 10.26 -6.72 1.61
CA SER A 219 11.33 -7.09 0.68
C SER A 219 11.43 -6.12 -0.50
N SER A 220 12.64 -5.84 -0.95
CA SER A 220 12.90 -5.03 -2.15
C SER A 220 14.14 -5.52 -2.90
N THR A 221 14.22 -5.24 -4.21
CA THR A 221 15.48 -5.45 -4.97
C THR A 221 16.53 -4.40 -4.64
N ARG A 222 16.11 -3.28 -4.07
CA ARG A 222 16.96 -2.18 -3.65
C ARG A 222 17.22 -2.27 -2.15
N ASN A 223 18.40 -1.86 -1.72
CA ASN A 223 18.67 -1.63 -0.31
C ASN A 223 18.36 -0.16 0.02
N PHE A 224 17.33 0.07 0.82
CA PHE A 224 16.99 1.42 1.30
C PHE A 224 17.62 1.68 2.68
N PRO A 225 18.42 2.74 2.85
CA PRO A 225 18.90 3.16 4.16
C PRO A 225 17.83 3.98 4.91
N PHE A 226 18.01 4.15 6.23
CA PHE A 226 17.15 4.97 7.09
C PHE A 226 15.66 4.61 7.02
N VAL A 227 15.36 3.31 6.96
CA VAL A 227 14.00 2.79 6.86
C VAL A 227 13.37 2.49 8.20
N ASP A 228 12.05 2.58 8.25
CA ASP A 228 11.22 2.24 9.40
C ASP A 228 9.88 1.65 8.95
N LEU A 229 9.15 1.04 9.89
CA LEU A 229 7.78 0.59 9.68
C LEU A 229 6.84 1.39 10.59
N LEU A 230 6.01 2.23 9.98
CA LEU A 230 4.94 2.93 10.69
C LEU A 230 3.66 2.10 10.59
N VAL A 231 3.03 1.85 11.74
CA VAL A 231 1.78 1.10 11.81
C VAL A 231 0.74 1.99 12.45
N ARG A 232 -0.21 2.50 11.66
CA ARG A 232 -1.35 3.26 12.19
C ARG A 232 -2.49 2.31 12.52
N ARG A 233 -3.02 2.42 13.73
CA ARG A 233 -4.11 1.63 14.29
C ARG A 233 -5.47 2.16 13.84
N PRO A 234 -6.56 1.38 14.04
CA PRO A 234 -7.92 1.82 13.72
C PRO A 234 -8.36 3.09 14.48
N ASP A 235 -7.83 3.31 15.69
CA ASP A 235 -8.03 4.52 16.50
C ASP A 235 -7.14 5.70 16.08
N ASN A 236 -6.43 5.58 14.96
CA ASN A 236 -5.46 6.53 14.41
C ASN A 236 -4.18 6.76 15.25
N GLN A 237 -3.96 5.99 16.32
CA GLN A 237 -2.68 5.99 17.04
C GLN A 237 -1.61 5.18 16.29
N LEU A 238 -0.34 5.46 16.57
CA LEU A 238 0.76 4.61 16.09
C LEU A 238 0.94 3.40 17.02
N ALA A 239 0.99 2.20 16.44
CA ALA A 239 1.45 1.01 17.14
C ALA A 239 2.99 0.95 17.13
N THR A 240 3.55 0.37 18.19
CA THR A 240 4.99 0.10 18.27
C THR A 240 5.36 -1.05 17.33
N ALA A 241 6.07 -0.74 16.26
CA ALA A 241 6.74 -1.73 15.43
C ALA A 241 8.17 -1.95 15.94
N ILE A 242 8.56 -3.19 16.15
CA ILE A 242 9.90 -3.56 16.64
C ILE A 242 10.70 -4.11 15.47
N PHE A 243 11.81 -3.46 15.13
CA PHE A 243 12.73 -3.95 14.12
C PHE A 243 13.48 -5.20 14.60
N GLN A 244 13.39 -6.27 13.84
CA GLN A 244 14.00 -7.57 14.15
C GLN A 244 15.31 -7.81 13.41
N GLY A 245 15.51 -7.19 12.26
CA GLY A 245 16.75 -7.30 11.51
C GLY A 245 16.59 -7.16 10.01
N ILE A 246 17.73 -7.24 9.34
CA ILE A 246 17.86 -7.16 7.88
C ILE A 246 18.64 -8.37 7.38
N THR A 247 18.12 -9.02 6.34
CA THR A 247 18.77 -10.16 5.66
C THR A 247 18.83 -9.93 4.15
N ARG A 248 19.61 -10.75 3.46
CA ARG A 248 19.59 -10.86 1.99
C ARG A 248 19.14 -12.25 1.59
N GLU A 249 18.04 -12.32 0.84
CA GLU A 249 17.39 -13.57 0.43
C GLU A 249 17.03 -13.44 -1.07
N ASP A 250 17.46 -14.39 -1.89
CA ASP A 250 17.16 -14.44 -3.34
C ASP A 250 17.44 -13.13 -4.10
N GLY A 251 18.56 -12.47 -3.76
CA GLY A 251 18.96 -11.20 -4.39
C GLY A 251 18.14 -9.98 -3.93
N ARG A 252 17.25 -10.14 -2.95
CA ARG A 252 16.44 -9.07 -2.35
C ARG A 252 16.98 -8.73 -0.97
N THR A 253 16.84 -7.47 -0.58
CA THR A 253 16.99 -7.05 0.81
C THR A 253 15.66 -7.24 1.52
N VAL A 254 15.71 -7.84 2.71
CA VAL A 254 14.52 -8.18 3.50
C VAL A 254 14.66 -7.55 4.88
N TRP A 255 13.66 -6.77 5.29
CA TRP A 255 13.55 -6.18 6.62
C TRP A 255 12.42 -6.86 7.38
N ARG A 256 12.68 -7.24 8.63
CA ARG A 256 11.70 -7.89 9.51
C ARG A 256 11.32 -6.96 10.64
N TYR A 257 10.03 -6.87 10.89
CA TYR A 257 9.45 -6.13 12.01
C TYR A 257 8.40 -6.99 12.68
N THR A 258 8.07 -6.69 13.93
CA THR A 258 6.90 -7.24 14.61
C THR A 258 6.05 -6.14 15.21
N PHE A 259 4.74 -6.32 15.25
CA PHE A 259 3.82 -5.46 16.01
C PHE A 259 2.63 -6.28 16.52
N SER A 260 1.88 -5.77 17.49
CA SER A 260 0.65 -6.40 17.97
C SER A 260 -0.56 -5.65 17.44
N THR A 261 -1.54 -6.37 16.91
CA THR A 261 -2.89 -5.80 16.71
C THR A 261 -3.52 -5.65 18.09
N GLY A 262 -4.01 -4.47 18.46
CA GLY A 262 -4.60 -4.22 19.80
C GLY A 262 -6.12 -4.19 19.81
N GLU A 263 -6.74 -4.13 18.63
CA GLU A 263 -8.20 -4.02 18.46
C GLU A 263 -8.62 -4.47 17.06
N ASP A 264 -9.93 -4.76 16.91
CA ASP A 264 -10.57 -5.01 15.62
C ASP A 264 -10.57 -3.74 14.76
N GLY A 265 -10.23 -3.87 13.48
CA GLY A 265 -10.32 -2.77 12.53
C GLY A 265 -9.25 -2.80 11.45
N LEU A 266 -9.12 -1.66 10.78
CA LEU A 266 -8.18 -1.49 9.68
C LEU A 266 -6.90 -0.79 10.15
N TYR A 267 -5.78 -1.48 10.00
CA TYR A 267 -4.43 -0.97 10.23
C TYR A 267 -3.83 -0.50 8.91
N ASP A 268 -3.07 0.58 8.95
CA ASP A 268 -2.33 1.14 7.82
C ASP A 268 -0.83 0.99 8.06
N LEU A 269 -0.21 0.03 7.38
CA LEU A 269 1.21 -0.26 7.47
C LEU A 269 1.93 0.49 6.37
N ARG A 270 2.91 1.31 6.74
CA ARG A 270 3.74 2.09 5.83
C ARG A 270 5.20 1.74 6.06
N PHE A 271 5.83 1.12 5.07
CA PHE A 271 7.28 1.05 5.02
C PHE A 271 7.79 2.39 4.50
N VAL A 272 8.60 3.07 5.31
CA VAL A 272 9.00 4.45 5.06
C VAL A 272 10.50 4.59 5.10
N GLY A 273 11.00 5.62 4.42
CA GLY A 273 12.37 6.11 4.54
C GLY A 273 12.40 7.47 5.23
N ASP A 274 13.55 7.82 5.78
CA ASP A 274 13.81 9.13 6.37
C ASP A 274 12.74 9.47 7.44
N ARG A 275 12.54 8.57 8.42
CA ARG A 275 11.58 8.71 9.55
C ARG A 275 10.15 9.09 9.13
N GLY A 276 9.68 8.63 7.97
CA GLY A 276 8.31 8.85 7.51
C GLY A 276 8.18 9.85 6.36
N ALA A 277 9.23 10.60 6.04
CA ALA A 277 9.21 11.57 4.94
C ALA A 277 9.00 10.91 3.59
N ARG A 278 9.63 9.75 3.37
CA ARG A 278 9.51 8.98 2.13
C ARG A 278 8.56 7.81 2.30
N LEU A 279 7.58 7.67 1.41
CA LEU A 279 6.72 6.51 1.38
C LEU A 279 7.30 5.47 0.41
N LEU A 280 7.78 4.35 0.95
CA LEU A 280 8.40 3.28 0.16
C LEU A 280 7.42 2.16 -0.14
N ALA A 281 6.58 1.78 0.81
CA ALA A 281 5.43 0.94 0.53
C ALA A 281 4.27 1.16 1.50
N GLN A 282 3.06 0.79 1.08
CA GLN A 282 1.87 0.81 1.95
C GLN A 282 1.03 -0.46 1.79
N ARG A 283 0.53 -1.00 2.90
CA ARG A 283 -0.45 -2.11 2.92
C ARG A 283 -1.50 -1.85 4.00
N LEU A 284 -2.77 -1.94 3.61
CA LEU A 284 -3.89 -1.93 4.55
C LEU A 284 -4.16 -3.36 5.03
N VAL A 285 -4.32 -3.53 6.34
CA VAL A 285 -4.48 -4.84 6.99
C VAL A 285 -5.70 -4.79 7.88
N ARG A 286 -6.65 -5.70 7.68
CA ARG A 286 -7.80 -5.82 8.57
C ARG A 286 -7.46 -6.84 9.65
N ALA A 287 -7.40 -6.39 10.90
CA ALA A 287 -7.44 -7.28 12.03
C ALA A 287 -8.90 -7.51 12.39
N SER A 288 -9.34 -8.75 12.35
CA SER A 288 -10.70 -9.07 12.77
C SER A 288 -10.80 -10.50 13.19
N ARG A 289 -11.53 -10.75 14.29
CA ARG A 289 -11.86 -12.11 14.71
C ARG A 289 -12.59 -12.76 13.55
N GLN A 290 -11.91 -13.66 12.84
CA GLN A 290 -12.61 -14.48 11.88
C GLN A 290 -13.57 -15.35 12.71
N THR A 291 -14.87 -15.03 12.71
CA THR A 291 -15.85 -16.11 12.84
C THR A 291 -15.57 -16.98 11.64
N GLN A 292 -14.90 -18.11 11.87
CA GLN A 292 -14.74 -19.17 10.91
C GLN A 292 -16.15 -19.47 10.38
N ILE A 293 -16.52 -18.87 9.25
CA ILE A 293 -17.57 -19.44 8.43
C ILE A 293 -16.89 -20.70 7.94
N VAL A 294 -17.19 -21.83 8.59
CA VAL A 294 -16.89 -23.15 8.03
C VAL A 294 -17.33 -23.05 6.57
N PRO A 295 -16.41 -23.13 5.60
CA PRO A 295 -16.81 -23.03 4.21
C PRO A 295 -17.89 -24.09 4.00
N SER A 296 -19.13 -23.68 3.70
CA SER A 296 -20.12 -24.66 3.30
C SER A 296 -19.62 -25.27 1.99
N GLY A 297 -19.94 -26.54 1.75
CA GLY A 297 -19.63 -27.19 0.48
C GLY A 297 -20.38 -26.59 -0.72
N ASP A 298 -21.06 -25.45 -0.53
CA ASP A 298 -21.94 -24.81 -1.49
C ASP A 298 -21.15 -24.24 -2.67
N PRO A 299 -21.59 -24.49 -3.91
CA PRO A 299 -20.99 -23.85 -5.06
C PRO A 299 -21.39 -22.37 -5.14
N ARG A 300 -20.52 -21.52 -5.71
CA ARG A 300 -20.86 -20.12 -6.05
C ARG A 300 -22.13 -20.00 -6.93
N THR A 301 -22.44 -21.03 -7.71
CA THR A 301 -23.63 -21.12 -8.54
C THR A 301 -24.10 -22.57 -8.55
N SER A 302 -25.36 -22.81 -8.18
CA SER A 302 -25.96 -24.13 -8.16
C SER A 302 -26.32 -24.56 -9.58
N TYR A 303 -25.77 -25.68 -10.03
CA TYR A 303 -26.14 -26.36 -11.26
C TYR A 303 -25.72 -27.83 -11.19
N ARG A 304 -26.35 -28.68 -12.00
CA ARG A 304 -26.05 -30.12 -12.10
C ARG A 304 -24.60 -30.36 -12.49
N ARG A 305 -23.87 -31.18 -11.73
CA ARG A 305 -22.52 -31.63 -12.09
C ARG A 305 -22.51 -33.10 -12.45
N VAL A 306 -21.98 -33.40 -13.64
CA VAL A 306 -21.69 -34.77 -14.07
C VAL A 306 -20.18 -35.01 -13.98
N TYR A 307 -19.79 -36.10 -13.34
CA TYR A 307 -18.41 -36.54 -13.24
C TYR A 307 -18.24 -37.89 -13.94
N VAL A 308 -17.45 -37.93 -15.02
CA VAL A 308 -17.04 -39.15 -15.71
C VAL A 308 -15.82 -39.72 -14.99
N LEU A 309 -16.06 -40.76 -14.22
CA LEU A 309 -15.07 -41.41 -13.36
C LEU A 309 -14.40 -42.56 -14.11
N LEU A 310 -13.14 -42.35 -14.50
CA LEU A 310 -12.32 -43.33 -15.21
C LEU A 310 -11.68 -44.32 -14.23
N PRO A 311 -11.58 -45.61 -14.58
CA PRO A 311 -10.96 -46.61 -13.71
C PRO A 311 -9.44 -46.45 -13.65
N PRO A 312 -8.77 -46.95 -12.60
CA PRO A 312 -7.31 -46.89 -12.48
C PRO A 312 -6.55 -47.57 -13.62
N THR A 313 -7.22 -48.49 -14.34
CA THR A 313 -6.67 -49.19 -15.51
C THR A 313 -6.80 -48.41 -16.82
N ALA A 314 -7.47 -47.26 -16.82
CA ALA A 314 -7.65 -46.43 -18.01
C ALA A 314 -6.32 -45.79 -18.45
N ASN A 315 -5.98 -45.96 -19.72
CA ASN A 315 -4.85 -45.28 -20.36
C ASN A 315 -5.29 -43.96 -21.03
N GLU A 316 -4.34 -43.25 -21.63
CA GLU A 316 -4.57 -41.95 -22.27
C GLU A 316 -5.72 -41.97 -23.31
N LYS A 317 -5.88 -43.07 -24.05
CA LYS A 317 -6.94 -43.19 -25.07
C LYS A 317 -8.34 -43.11 -24.44
N TRP A 318 -8.52 -43.69 -23.26
CA TRP A 318 -9.77 -43.60 -22.50
C TRP A 318 -10.06 -42.19 -22.01
N ALA A 319 -9.03 -41.46 -21.55
CA ALA A 319 -9.17 -40.06 -21.14
C ALA A 319 -9.55 -39.15 -22.34
N VAL A 320 -8.93 -39.37 -23.50
CA VAL A 320 -9.26 -38.63 -24.72
C VAL A 320 -10.69 -38.92 -25.19
N ALA A 321 -11.12 -40.19 -25.17
CA ALA A 321 -12.48 -40.58 -25.50
C ALA A 321 -13.52 -39.97 -24.54
N ALA A 322 -13.24 -39.97 -23.24
CA ALA A 322 -14.09 -39.32 -22.25
C ALA A 322 -14.19 -37.81 -22.50
N ALA A 323 -13.08 -37.14 -22.82
CA ALA A 323 -13.04 -35.71 -23.14
C ALA A 323 -13.87 -35.36 -24.38
N ARG A 324 -13.72 -36.14 -25.45
CA ARG A 324 -14.51 -35.97 -26.68
C ARG A 324 -15.99 -36.25 -26.46
N GLY A 325 -16.30 -37.28 -25.69
CA GLY A 325 -17.67 -37.69 -25.41
C GLY A 325 -18.42 -36.70 -24.52
N SER A 326 -17.69 -36.02 -23.62
CA SER A 326 -18.25 -35.12 -22.62
C SER A 326 -18.29 -33.65 -23.06
N PHE A 327 -17.74 -33.31 -24.24
CA PHE A 327 -17.50 -31.92 -24.61
C PHE A 327 -18.77 -31.08 -24.66
N GLU A 328 -19.84 -31.57 -25.29
CA GLU A 328 -21.13 -30.87 -25.39
C GLU A 328 -21.78 -30.69 -24.01
N GLY A 329 -21.76 -31.72 -23.18
CA GLY A 329 -22.33 -31.69 -21.82
C GLY A 329 -21.47 -30.97 -20.78
N ARG A 330 -20.23 -30.58 -21.13
CA ARG A 330 -19.24 -29.96 -20.23
C ARG A 330 -18.98 -30.78 -18.95
N TYR A 331 -18.99 -32.11 -19.06
CA TYR A 331 -18.80 -32.98 -17.90
C TYR A 331 -17.35 -32.96 -17.40
N THR A 332 -17.18 -33.06 -16.08
CA THR A 332 -15.86 -33.21 -15.45
C THR A 332 -15.35 -34.62 -15.65
N ILE A 333 -14.05 -34.79 -15.87
CA ILE A 333 -13.41 -36.10 -16.04
C ILE A 333 -12.31 -36.24 -15.00
N GLY A 334 -12.23 -37.39 -14.35
CA GLY A 334 -11.12 -37.68 -13.47
C GLY A 334 -11.10 -39.11 -12.96
N PHE A 335 -10.26 -39.34 -11.95
CA PHE A 335 -9.85 -40.67 -11.50
C PHE A 335 -10.04 -40.86 -10.00
N SER A 336 -10.74 -39.94 -9.32
CA SER A 336 -10.97 -39.99 -7.87
C SER A 336 -12.46 -40.21 -7.60
N ALA A 337 -12.78 -41.32 -6.94
CA ALA A 337 -14.15 -41.61 -6.51
C ALA A 337 -14.63 -40.60 -5.47
N ASP A 338 -13.71 -40.07 -4.65
CA ASP A 338 -14.01 -39.05 -3.65
C ASP A 338 -14.34 -37.71 -4.30
N ASP A 339 -13.55 -37.28 -5.29
CA ASP A 339 -13.82 -36.04 -6.05
C ASP A 339 -15.14 -36.12 -6.83
N ALA A 340 -15.51 -37.33 -7.27
CA ALA A 340 -16.76 -37.58 -7.96
C ALA A 340 -17.99 -37.45 -7.05
N GLY A 341 -17.82 -37.67 -5.74
CA GLY A 341 -18.90 -37.67 -4.75
C GLY A 341 -18.99 -36.42 -3.87
N VAL A 342 -17.89 -35.68 -3.66
CA VAL A 342 -17.82 -34.55 -2.72
C VAL A 342 -18.54 -33.27 -3.23
N GLY A 343 -19.00 -32.43 -2.29
CA GLY A 343 -19.60 -31.12 -2.56
C GLY A 343 -21.08 -31.02 -2.17
N ASP A 344 -21.51 -29.86 -1.68
CA ASP A 344 -22.92 -29.59 -1.32
C ASP A 344 -23.66 -29.06 -2.55
N LEU A 345 -24.03 -29.98 -3.43
CA LEU A 345 -24.59 -29.69 -4.75
C LEU A 345 -25.99 -30.28 -4.84
N GLU A 346 -26.94 -29.50 -5.37
CA GLU A 346 -28.32 -29.94 -5.59
C GLU A 346 -28.41 -31.22 -6.46
N GLU A 347 -27.53 -31.35 -7.45
CA GLU A 347 -27.47 -32.55 -8.29
C GLU A 347 -26.05 -32.96 -8.65
N ARG A 348 -25.64 -34.13 -8.15
CA ARG A 348 -24.37 -34.81 -8.45
C ARG A 348 -24.65 -36.10 -9.20
N HIS A 349 -24.02 -36.28 -10.35
CA HIS A 349 -24.16 -37.50 -11.15
C HIS A 349 -22.80 -38.07 -11.53
N VAL A 350 -22.49 -39.26 -11.05
CA VAL A 350 -21.28 -39.99 -11.40
C VAL A 350 -21.59 -40.99 -12.51
N VAL A 351 -20.90 -40.83 -13.64
CA VAL A 351 -20.83 -41.83 -14.70
C VAL A 351 -19.56 -42.65 -14.47
N ALA A 352 -19.71 -43.83 -13.88
CA ALA A 352 -18.59 -44.70 -13.55
C ALA A 352 -18.24 -45.59 -14.75
N VAL A 353 -17.09 -45.35 -15.36
CA VAL A 353 -16.60 -46.12 -16.51
C VAL A 353 -15.95 -47.41 -16.03
N ASN A 354 -16.41 -48.54 -16.57
CA ASN A 354 -15.92 -49.89 -16.26
C ASN A 354 -15.69 -50.07 -14.75
N PRO A 355 -16.72 -49.91 -13.90
CA PRO A 355 -16.56 -49.86 -12.44
C PRO A 355 -16.01 -51.17 -11.85
N HIS A 356 -16.10 -52.27 -12.58
CA HIS A 356 -15.50 -53.56 -12.24
C HIS A 356 -13.96 -53.56 -12.29
N HIS A 357 -13.33 -52.52 -12.84
CA HIS A 357 -11.88 -52.32 -12.82
C HIS A 357 -11.37 -51.55 -11.58
N TRP A 358 -12.25 -51.16 -10.66
CA TRP A 358 -11.87 -50.50 -9.42
C TRP A 358 -11.49 -51.49 -8.31
N PRO A 359 -10.46 -51.19 -7.48
CA PRO A 359 -10.17 -51.96 -6.28
C PRO A 359 -11.30 -51.80 -5.26
N GLY A 360 -12.01 -52.89 -4.95
CA GLY A 360 -13.28 -52.82 -4.22
C GLY A 360 -14.43 -52.43 -5.16
N VAL A 361 -15.58 -53.08 -5.04
CA VAL A 361 -16.65 -52.89 -6.03
C VAL A 361 -17.22 -51.47 -5.91
N LEU A 362 -16.85 -50.59 -6.85
CA LEU A 362 -17.40 -49.26 -6.96
C LEU A 362 -18.87 -49.38 -7.42
N THR A 363 -19.80 -49.14 -6.49
CA THR A 363 -21.24 -49.33 -6.71
C THR A 363 -22.01 -48.09 -6.32
N ALA A 364 -23.29 -48.03 -6.75
CA ALA A 364 -24.24 -47.06 -6.23
C ALA A 364 -24.33 -47.10 -4.69
N ALA A 365 -24.26 -48.28 -4.07
CA ALA A 365 -24.29 -48.42 -2.61
C ALA A 365 -23.07 -47.76 -1.93
N TRP A 366 -21.88 -47.88 -2.53
CA TRP A 366 -20.69 -47.21 -2.04
C TRP A 366 -20.84 -45.68 -2.07
N PHE A 367 -21.38 -45.11 -3.15
CA PHE A 367 -21.67 -43.68 -3.21
C PHE A 367 -22.78 -43.26 -2.26
N THR A 368 -23.85 -44.03 -2.11
CA THR A 368 -24.91 -43.73 -1.12
C THR A 368 -24.37 -43.71 0.31
N GLN A 369 -23.44 -44.62 0.64
CA GLN A 369 -22.85 -44.71 1.96
C GLN A 369 -21.86 -43.58 2.26
N ASN A 370 -20.97 -43.26 1.31
CA ASN A 370 -19.88 -42.32 1.54
C ASN A 370 -20.21 -40.88 1.09
N TYR A 371 -21.11 -40.74 0.10
CA TYR A 371 -21.49 -39.47 -0.53
C TYR A 371 -23.00 -39.41 -0.83
N PRO A 372 -23.86 -39.36 0.21
CA PRO A 372 -25.31 -39.37 0.05
C PRO A 372 -25.83 -38.30 -0.93
N GLY A 373 -26.82 -38.66 -1.75
CA GLY A 373 -27.40 -37.78 -2.77
C GLY A 373 -26.71 -37.85 -4.15
N THR A 374 -25.62 -38.60 -4.28
CA THR A 374 -24.94 -38.82 -5.56
C THR A 374 -25.70 -39.82 -6.43
N ARG A 375 -26.13 -39.40 -7.62
CA ARG A 375 -26.66 -40.31 -8.66
C ARG A 375 -25.50 -41.08 -9.28
N PHE A 376 -25.73 -42.37 -9.55
CA PHE A 376 -24.69 -43.25 -10.08
C PHE A 376 -25.19 -43.96 -11.34
N THR A 377 -24.44 -43.86 -12.43
CA THR A 377 -24.66 -44.60 -13.67
C THR A 377 -23.39 -45.37 -14.05
N PRO A 378 -23.40 -46.71 -14.00
CA PRO A 378 -22.31 -47.49 -14.52
C PRO A 378 -22.36 -47.55 -16.05
N VAL A 379 -21.22 -47.36 -16.72
CA VAL A 379 -21.05 -47.63 -18.14
C VAL A 379 -20.00 -48.71 -18.34
N VAL A 380 -20.37 -49.77 -19.06
CA VAL A 380 -19.45 -50.82 -19.48
C VAL A 380 -19.14 -50.61 -20.95
N ALA A 381 -17.89 -50.26 -21.26
CA ALA A 381 -17.41 -50.01 -22.60
C ALA A 381 -16.23 -50.94 -22.89
N ASN A 382 -16.23 -51.58 -24.07
CA ASN A 382 -15.18 -52.53 -24.46
C ASN A 382 -13.97 -51.83 -25.10
N SER A 383 -14.18 -50.61 -25.61
CA SER A 383 -13.15 -49.77 -26.23
C SER A 383 -13.34 -48.29 -25.89
N PRO A 384 -12.30 -47.44 -26.03
CA PRO A 384 -12.44 -45.99 -25.91
C PRO A 384 -13.52 -45.42 -26.86
N GLU A 385 -13.63 -45.94 -28.07
CA GLU A 385 -14.61 -45.50 -29.07
C GLU A 385 -16.06 -45.79 -28.63
N ASP A 386 -16.29 -46.92 -27.93
CA ASP A 386 -17.58 -47.24 -27.33
C ASP A 386 -17.95 -46.23 -26.25
N LEU A 387 -17.00 -45.86 -25.39
CA LEU A 387 -17.22 -44.86 -24.34
C LEU A 387 -17.53 -43.48 -24.92
N GLU A 388 -16.76 -43.04 -25.92
CA GLU A 388 -17.00 -41.75 -26.59
C GLU A 388 -18.41 -41.71 -27.18
N THR A 389 -18.81 -42.78 -27.88
CA THR A 389 -20.13 -42.90 -28.51
C THR A 389 -21.25 -42.93 -27.47
N TRP A 390 -21.04 -43.65 -26.36
CA TRP A 390 -22.00 -43.73 -25.27
C TRP A 390 -22.21 -42.36 -24.63
N LEU A 391 -21.14 -41.65 -24.29
CA LEU A 391 -21.19 -40.31 -23.66
C LEU A 391 -21.86 -39.27 -24.56
N LYS A 392 -21.62 -39.30 -25.88
CA LYS A 392 -22.28 -38.39 -26.84
C LYS A 392 -23.79 -38.59 -26.93
N ARG A 393 -24.27 -39.80 -26.65
CA ARG A 393 -25.71 -40.15 -26.70
C ARG A 393 -26.36 -40.08 -25.32
N TRP A 394 -25.56 -40.13 -24.27
CA TRP A 394 -26.06 -40.16 -22.92
C TRP A 394 -26.58 -38.78 -22.54
N ILE A 395 -27.88 -38.74 -22.27
CA ILE A 395 -28.59 -37.57 -21.79
C ILE A 395 -28.98 -37.87 -20.35
N PRO A 396 -28.50 -37.12 -19.35
CA PRO A 396 -28.92 -37.32 -17.98
C PRO A 396 -30.41 -36.99 -17.84
N GLU A 397 -31.18 -37.92 -17.27
CA GLU A 397 -32.63 -37.81 -17.13
C GLU A 397 -33.04 -36.46 -16.49
N GLY A 398 -34.06 -35.82 -17.07
CA GLY A 398 -34.59 -34.52 -16.63
C GLY A 398 -34.18 -33.30 -17.46
N THR A 399 -33.55 -33.48 -18.61
CA THR A 399 -33.33 -32.41 -19.61
C THR A 399 -34.57 -32.28 -20.50
N ALA A 400 -35.52 -31.46 -20.09
CA ALA A 400 -36.41 -30.84 -21.07
C ALA A 400 -35.58 -29.83 -21.88
N VAL A 401 -35.73 -29.88 -23.21
CA VAL A 401 -35.12 -28.96 -24.18
C VAL A 401 -35.52 -27.52 -23.90
#